data_AF-B3N514-F1
#
_entry.id   AF-B3N514-F1
#
_cell.length_a   1.000
_cell.length_b   1.000
_cell.length_c   1.000
_cell.angle_alpha   90.00
_cell.angle_beta   90.00
_cell.angle_gamma   90.00
#
_symmetry.space_group_name_H-M   'P 1'
#
loop_
_entity.id
_entity.type
_entity.pdbx_description
1 polymer ?
#
loop_
_entity_poly.entity_id
_entity_poly.type
_entity_poly.pdbx_seq_one_letter_code
_entity_poly.pdbx_strand_id
1 'polypeptide(L)'
;MVSKTINTLRREIRPLVLKCMPYFVMSYYFLEVLYSVVNTPLVGRERAIVLDVNELFGHFYTAFDVLLTTGAIFLILGTRKEASGVTLLLIGRAVHRLFFSIWTMFFYFLFNDSLDVGSLLLLMAAKMNLREQKDWFQSKYHLLLLGGRLCLCSLFIMWMDEGLETLFSIVSFGLLVFISLGFRCKLFAFLAVAALLYHDVFSNHWSMLWGWNDTLLSIQYFSLLFCKIGGFLMLTELGGGRWSLDGLRKRNGEKWEQKGNYRIIKSQTSA
;
A
#
# COMPACT_ATOMS: atom_id res chain seq x y z
N MET A 1 28.29 -12.57 16.13
CA MET A 1 28.50 -12.68 14.66
C MET A 1 27.19 -12.61 13.88
N VAL A 2 26.18 -13.44 14.21
CA VAL A 2 24.87 -13.51 13.54
C VAL A 2 24.16 -12.14 13.40
N SER A 3 24.15 -11.30 14.43
CA SER A 3 23.49 -9.98 14.34
C SER A 3 24.19 -9.00 13.39
N LYS A 4 25.51 -9.09 13.21
CA LYS A 4 26.25 -8.29 12.22
C LYS A 4 25.88 -8.74 10.81
N THR A 5 25.85 -10.05 10.54
CA THR A 5 25.50 -10.60 9.23
C THR A 5 24.07 -10.26 8.82
N ILE A 6 23.11 -10.36 9.75
CA ILE A 6 21.71 -9.98 9.51
C ILE A 6 21.59 -8.48 9.22
N ASN A 7 22.33 -7.64 9.94
CA ASN A 7 22.28 -6.19 9.72
C ASN A 7 22.93 -5.77 8.39
N THR A 8 23.97 -6.47 7.94
CA THR A 8 24.58 -6.26 6.62
C THR A 8 23.63 -6.68 5.51
N LEU A 9 23.05 -7.88 5.61
CA LEU A 9 22.06 -8.38 4.65
C LEU A 9 20.85 -7.45 4.53
N ARG A 10 20.35 -6.96 5.67
CA ARG A 10 19.25 -5.98 5.70
C ARG A 10 19.60 -4.66 5.01
N ARG A 11 20.86 -4.21 5.11
CA ARG A 11 21.32 -2.98 4.45
C ARG A 11 21.37 -3.13 2.93
N GLU A 12 21.67 -4.31 2.42
CA GLU A 12 21.71 -4.61 0.98
C GLU A 12 20.33 -4.89 0.39
N ILE A 13 19.46 -5.59 1.13
CA ILE A 13 18.11 -5.93 0.67
C ILE A 13 17.18 -4.71 0.63
N ARG A 14 17.29 -3.80 1.62
CA ARG A 14 16.43 -2.61 1.72
C ARG A 14 16.37 -1.75 0.45
N PRO A 15 17.50 -1.33 -0.16
CA PRO A 15 17.44 -0.54 -1.40
C PRO A 15 16.86 -1.35 -2.57
N LEU A 16 17.09 -2.67 -2.61
CA LEU A 16 16.55 -3.54 -3.65
C LEU A 16 15.03 -3.67 -3.54
N VAL A 17 14.52 -3.93 -2.33
CA VAL A 17 13.07 -3.96 -2.04
C VAL A 17 12.45 -2.63 -2.46
N LEU A 18 12.95 -1.50 -1.97
CA LEU A 18 12.40 -0.18 -2.29
C LEU A 18 12.48 0.19 -3.79
N LYS A 19 13.40 -0.42 -4.55
CA LYS A 19 13.50 -0.26 -6.01
C LYS A 19 12.49 -1.15 -6.75
N CYS A 20 12.17 -2.32 -6.22
CA CYS A 20 11.22 -3.28 -6.81
C CYS A 20 9.75 -2.97 -6.47
N MET A 21 9.44 -2.45 -5.28
CA MET A 21 8.06 -2.19 -4.84
C MET A 21 7.21 -1.33 -5.80
N PRO A 22 7.75 -0.28 -6.46
CA PRO A 22 6.99 0.48 -7.45
C PRO A 22 6.45 -0.40 -8.58
N TYR A 23 7.22 -1.39 -9.04
CA TYR A 23 6.78 -2.29 -10.11
C TYR A 23 5.68 -3.23 -9.63
N PHE A 24 5.74 -3.69 -8.37
CA PHE A 24 4.69 -4.52 -7.79
C PHE A 24 3.37 -3.77 -7.68
N VAL A 25 3.38 -2.54 -7.19
CA VAL A 25 2.18 -1.69 -7.12
C VAL A 25 1.68 -1.32 -8.52
N MET A 26 2.57 -0.94 -9.43
CA MET A 26 2.19 -0.56 -10.81
C MET A 26 1.72 -1.74 -11.66
N SER A 27 2.08 -2.98 -11.32
CA SER A 27 1.64 -4.16 -12.07
C SER A 27 0.12 -4.31 -12.10
N TYR A 28 -0.55 -3.93 -11.00
CA TYR A 28 -2.01 -3.93 -10.92
C TYR A 28 -2.63 -2.92 -11.89
N TYR A 29 -2.17 -1.66 -11.86
CA TYR A 29 -2.64 -0.61 -12.77
C TYR A 29 -2.33 -0.92 -14.24
N PHE A 30 -1.15 -1.49 -14.52
CA PHE A 30 -0.80 -1.89 -15.88
C PHE A 30 -1.77 -2.94 -16.42
N LEU A 31 -2.18 -3.90 -15.58
CA LEU A 31 -3.13 -4.90 -16.01
C LEU A 31 -4.56 -4.38 -16.09
N GLU A 32 -4.96 -3.45 -15.22
CA GLU A 32 -6.25 -2.76 -15.31
C GLU A 32 -6.38 -2.02 -16.66
N VAL A 33 -5.29 -1.36 -17.09
CA VAL A 33 -5.19 -0.76 -18.42
C VAL A 33 -5.29 -1.82 -19.51
N LEU A 34 -4.51 -2.90 -19.42
CA LEU A 34 -4.51 -3.97 -20.42
C LEU A 34 -5.90 -4.59 -20.59
N TYR A 35 -6.56 -4.92 -19.48
CA TYR A 35 -7.91 -5.45 -19.45
C TYR A 35 -8.90 -4.47 -20.09
N SER A 36 -8.84 -3.20 -19.70
CA SER A 36 -9.72 -2.16 -20.24
C SER A 36 -9.52 -1.94 -21.74
N VAL A 37 -8.29 -2.05 -22.24
CA VAL A 37 -7.98 -1.93 -23.68
C VAL A 37 -8.50 -3.14 -24.44
N VAL A 38 -8.21 -4.36 -23.98
CA VAL A 38 -8.64 -5.60 -24.64
C VAL A 38 -10.17 -5.74 -24.65
N ASN A 39 -10.82 -5.39 -23.53
CA ASN A 39 -12.26 -5.52 -23.33
C ASN A 39 -13.00 -4.18 -23.38
N THR A 40 -12.49 -3.21 -24.16
CA THR A 40 -13.09 -1.87 -24.31
C THR A 40 -14.61 -1.87 -24.53
N PRO A 41 -15.20 -2.70 -25.42
CA PRO A 41 -16.65 -2.69 -25.64
C PRO A 41 -17.43 -3.16 -24.40
N LEU A 42 -16.90 -4.13 -23.66
CA LEU A 42 -17.53 -4.67 -22.46
C LEU A 42 -17.44 -3.65 -21.31
N VAL A 43 -16.23 -3.19 -21.00
CA VAL A 43 -15.96 -2.28 -19.87
C VAL A 43 -16.67 -0.94 -20.05
N GLY A 44 -16.68 -0.40 -21.27
CA GLY A 44 -17.38 0.85 -21.55
C GLY A 44 -18.91 0.73 -21.37
N ARG A 45 -19.49 -0.41 -21.77
CA ARG A 45 -20.91 -0.68 -21.59
C ARG A 45 -21.26 -0.89 -20.12
N GLU A 46 -20.46 -1.67 -19.38
CA GLU A 46 -20.63 -1.85 -17.94
C GLU A 46 -20.59 -0.50 -17.20
N ARG A 47 -19.60 0.34 -17.52
CA ARG A 47 -19.49 1.68 -16.92
C ARG A 47 -20.68 2.58 -17.28
N ALA A 48 -21.20 2.50 -18.50
CA ALA A 48 -22.40 3.24 -18.89
C ALA A 48 -23.65 2.79 -18.12
N ILE A 49 -23.82 1.47 -17.95
CA ILE A 49 -24.92 0.88 -17.19
C ILE A 49 -24.85 1.33 -15.73
N VAL A 50 -23.68 1.26 -15.09
CA VAL A 50 -23.53 1.63 -13.68
C VAL A 50 -23.76 3.12 -13.45
N LEU A 51 -23.38 3.96 -14.42
CA LEU A 51 -23.61 5.41 -14.34
C LEU A 51 -25.01 5.83 -14.78
N ASP A 52 -25.81 4.91 -15.30
CA ASP A 52 -27.13 5.17 -15.90
C ASP A 52 -27.06 6.27 -16.98
N VAL A 53 -26.07 6.15 -17.88
CA VAL A 53 -25.80 7.09 -18.97
C VAL A 53 -25.70 6.38 -20.32
N ASN A 54 -25.68 7.16 -21.39
CA ASN A 54 -25.50 6.64 -22.75
C ASN A 54 -24.17 5.87 -22.88
N GLU A 55 -24.18 4.75 -23.61
CA GLU A 55 -23.02 3.89 -23.87
C GLU A 55 -21.80 4.68 -24.41
N LEU A 56 -22.04 5.71 -25.23
CA LEU A 56 -21.00 6.62 -25.74
C LEU A 56 -20.21 7.30 -24.60
N PHE A 57 -20.88 7.72 -23.53
CA PHE A 57 -20.24 8.34 -22.39
C PHE A 57 -19.39 7.32 -21.61
N GLY A 58 -19.87 6.08 -21.46
CA GLY A 58 -19.11 5.00 -20.83
C GLY A 58 -17.82 4.68 -21.58
N HIS A 59 -17.84 4.62 -22.92
CA HIS A 59 -16.63 4.44 -23.73
C HIS A 59 -15.68 5.64 -23.64
N PHE A 60 -16.20 6.86 -23.69
CA PHE A 60 -15.39 8.07 -23.54
C PHE A 60 -14.67 8.11 -22.17
N TYR A 61 -15.40 7.80 -21.11
CA TYR A 61 -14.84 7.71 -19.76
C TYR A 61 -13.79 6.60 -19.64
N THR A 62 -14.02 5.45 -20.27
CA THR A 62 -13.05 4.33 -20.31
C THR A 62 -11.75 4.74 -21.00
N ALA A 63 -11.84 5.42 -22.15
CA ALA A 63 -10.66 5.93 -22.85
C ALA A 63 -9.90 6.97 -22.00
N PHE A 64 -10.62 7.90 -21.35
CA PHE A 64 -10.02 8.89 -20.46
C PHE A 64 -9.26 8.23 -19.29
N ASP A 65 -9.89 7.25 -18.63
CA ASP A 65 -9.32 6.53 -17.50
C ASP A 65 -8.06 5.72 -17.90
N VAL A 66 -8.11 5.03 -19.04
CA VAL A 66 -6.95 4.34 -19.62
C VAL A 66 -5.79 5.31 -19.92
N LEU A 67 -6.07 6.47 -20.49
CA LEU A 67 -5.05 7.48 -20.78
C LEU A 67 -4.45 8.07 -19.50
N LEU A 68 -5.30 8.39 -18.52
CA LEU A 68 -4.87 8.94 -17.23
C LEU A 68 -3.97 7.95 -16.48
N THR A 69 -4.39 6.69 -16.37
CA THR A 69 -3.62 5.63 -15.69
C THR A 69 -2.32 5.32 -16.41
N THR A 70 -2.34 5.21 -17.74
CA THR A 70 -1.11 5.02 -18.55
C THR A 70 -0.13 6.18 -18.36
N GLY A 71 -0.63 7.42 -18.41
CA GLY A 71 0.17 8.62 -18.17
C GLY A 71 0.77 8.63 -16.76
N ALA A 72 0.02 8.19 -15.76
CA ALA A 72 0.51 8.11 -14.40
C ALA A 72 1.57 7.01 -14.20
N ILE A 73 1.37 5.81 -14.78
CA ILE A 73 2.39 4.74 -14.79
C ILE A 73 3.68 5.25 -15.42
N PHE A 74 3.59 5.94 -16.56
CA PHE A 74 4.75 6.54 -17.22
C PHE A 74 5.45 7.58 -16.32
N LEU A 75 4.69 8.44 -15.64
CA LEU A 75 5.26 9.41 -14.71
C LEU A 75 5.95 8.75 -13.51
N ILE A 76 5.43 7.63 -13.01
CA ILE A 76 5.95 6.92 -11.83
C ILE A 76 7.18 6.06 -12.17
N LEU A 77 7.14 5.31 -13.28
CA LEU A 77 8.23 4.40 -13.64
C LEU A 77 9.25 5.03 -14.59
N GLY A 78 8.80 5.88 -15.52
CA GLY A 78 9.62 6.42 -16.59
C GLY A 78 10.26 7.79 -16.29
N THR A 79 9.76 8.54 -15.30
CA THR A 79 10.24 9.90 -15.04
C THR A 79 10.67 10.15 -13.60
N ARG A 80 11.38 11.26 -13.37
CA ARG A 80 11.68 11.76 -12.02
C ARG A 80 10.48 12.48 -11.35
N LYS A 81 9.27 12.46 -11.93
CA LYS A 81 8.09 13.15 -11.40
C LYS A 81 7.08 12.19 -10.74
N GLU A 82 7.60 11.21 -9.99
CA GLU A 82 6.81 10.14 -9.36
C GLU A 82 5.66 10.66 -8.48
N ALA A 83 5.93 11.70 -7.67
CA ALA A 83 4.89 12.34 -6.85
C ALA A 83 3.71 12.83 -7.68
N SER A 84 3.97 13.42 -8.86
CA SER A 84 2.92 13.89 -9.77
C SER A 84 2.11 12.73 -10.34
N GLY A 85 2.77 11.61 -10.65
CA GLY A 85 2.09 10.41 -11.15
C GLY A 85 1.22 9.76 -10.08
N VAL A 86 1.71 9.64 -8.84
CA VAL A 86 0.91 9.12 -7.73
C VAL A 86 -0.28 10.03 -7.44
N THR A 87 -0.09 11.36 -7.43
CA THR A 87 -1.22 12.29 -7.26
C THR A 87 -2.23 12.20 -8.40
N LEU A 88 -1.76 11.96 -9.63
CA LEU A 88 -2.65 11.78 -10.78
C LEU A 88 -3.51 10.52 -10.62
N LEU A 89 -2.93 9.39 -10.19
CA LEU A 89 -3.70 8.17 -9.87
C LEU A 89 -4.71 8.40 -8.75
N LEU A 90 -4.31 9.08 -7.67
CA LEU A 90 -5.20 9.37 -6.55
C LEU A 90 -6.38 10.25 -6.98
N ILE A 91 -6.14 11.26 -7.80
CA ILE A 91 -7.21 12.10 -8.37
C ILE A 91 -8.09 11.26 -9.28
N GLY A 92 -7.51 10.44 -10.17
CA GLY A 92 -8.26 9.53 -11.04
C GLY A 92 -9.19 8.61 -10.24
N ARG A 93 -8.70 7.99 -9.16
CA ARG A 93 -9.48 7.15 -8.26
C ARG A 93 -10.53 7.92 -7.46
N ALA A 94 -10.24 9.15 -7.03
CA ALA A 94 -11.23 10.00 -6.39
C ALA A 94 -12.38 10.36 -7.35
N VAL A 95 -12.06 10.70 -8.60
CA VAL A 95 -13.03 10.98 -9.66
C VAL A 95 -13.85 9.72 -9.96
N HIS A 96 -13.19 8.56 -10.14
CA HIS A 96 -13.86 7.28 -10.30
C HIS A 96 -14.84 7.04 -9.16
N ARG A 97 -14.42 7.22 -7.91
CA ARG A 97 -15.34 7.10 -6.77
C ARG A 97 -16.49 8.09 -6.79
N LEU A 98 -16.28 9.36 -7.15
CA LEU A 98 -17.40 10.31 -7.22
C LEU A 98 -18.46 9.88 -8.24
N PHE A 99 -18.04 9.28 -9.34
CA PHE A 99 -18.94 8.77 -10.37
C PHE A 99 -19.62 7.44 -9.97
N PHE A 100 -18.88 6.49 -9.39
CA PHE A 100 -19.36 5.12 -9.15
C PHE A 100 -19.82 4.84 -7.71
N SER A 101 -19.30 5.54 -6.70
CA SER A 101 -19.60 5.30 -5.28
C SER A 101 -21.03 5.65 -4.86
N ILE A 102 -21.75 6.46 -5.65
CA ILE A 102 -23.18 6.73 -5.41
C ILE A 102 -24.02 5.50 -5.72
N TRP A 103 -23.53 4.62 -6.60
CA TRP A 103 -24.26 3.45 -7.10
C TRP A 103 -23.77 2.12 -6.54
N THR A 104 -22.47 1.99 -6.28
CA THR A 104 -21.88 0.75 -5.75
C THR A 104 -21.63 0.86 -4.24
N MET A 105 -22.69 0.70 -3.45
CA MET A 105 -22.61 0.52 -1.98
C MET A 105 -21.97 -0.84 -1.58
N PHE A 106 -21.00 -1.33 -2.36
CA PHE A 106 -20.33 -2.60 -2.09
C PHE A 106 -19.17 -2.37 -1.13
N PHE A 107 -19.39 -2.81 0.11
CA PHE A 107 -18.44 -2.76 1.23
C PHE A 107 -17.03 -3.23 0.82
N TYR A 108 -16.94 -4.33 0.07
CA TYR A 108 -15.68 -4.89 -0.43
C TYR A 108 -14.94 -4.01 -1.45
N PHE A 109 -15.67 -3.25 -2.28
CA PHE A 109 -15.04 -2.34 -3.25
C PHE A 109 -14.35 -1.18 -2.54
N LEU A 110 -14.99 -0.62 -1.52
CA LEU A 110 -14.43 0.48 -0.71
C LEU A 110 -13.14 0.07 0.02
N PHE A 111 -13.06 -1.18 0.51
CA PHE A 111 -11.87 -1.66 1.20
C PHE A 111 -10.72 -2.02 0.25
N ASN A 112 -11.01 -2.61 -0.91
CA ASN A 112 -9.99 -2.85 -1.94
C ASN A 112 -9.38 -1.54 -2.45
N ASP A 113 -10.21 -0.55 -2.76
CA ASP A 113 -9.73 0.78 -3.13
C ASP A 113 -8.96 1.47 -1.99
N SER A 114 -9.39 1.31 -0.72
CA SER A 114 -8.63 1.83 0.42
C SER A 114 -7.24 1.18 0.47
N LEU A 115 -7.14 -0.11 0.17
CA LEU A 115 -5.87 -0.81 0.13
C LEU A 115 -4.97 -0.23 -0.97
N ASP A 116 -5.53 -0.02 -2.17
CA ASP A 116 -4.84 0.60 -3.31
C ASP A 116 -4.34 2.02 -2.97
N VAL A 117 -5.20 2.85 -2.38
CA VAL A 117 -4.80 4.19 -1.90
C VAL A 117 -3.68 4.06 -0.86
N GLY A 118 -3.76 3.08 0.03
CA GLY A 118 -2.73 2.79 1.03
C GLY A 118 -1.37 2.46 0.42
N SER A 119 -1.35 1.60 -0.60
CA SER A 119 -0.13 1.22 -1.31
C SER A 119 0.49 2.41 -2.07
N LEU A 120 -0.33 3.25 -2.70
CA LEU A 120 0.10 4.48 -3.36
C LEU A 120 0.68 5.51 -2.38
N LEU A 121 0.06 5.71 -1.22
CA LEU A 121 0.57 6.62 -0.18
C LEU A 121 1.93 6.17 0.36
N LEU A 122 2.09 4.85 0.57
CA LEU A 122 3.36 4.27 1.00
C LEU A 122 4.43 4.34 -0.10
N LEU A 123 4.04 4.19 -1.36
CA LEU A 123 4.93 4.38 -2.49
C LEU A 123 5.46 5.82 -2.55
N MET A 124 4.59 6.80 -2.36
CA MET A 124 4.99 8.21 -2.27
C MET A 124 5.94 8.45 -1.08
N ALA A 125 5.64 7.87 0.08
CA ALA A 125 6.50 7.95 1.26
C ALA A 125 7.88 7.29 1.01
N ALA A 126 7.93 6.13 0.37
CA ALA A 126 9.16 5.43 0.02
C ALA A 126 10.09 6.28 -0.85
N LYS A 127 9.52 6.94 -1.86
CA LYS A 127 10.25 7.80 -2.77
C LYS A 127 10.73 9.09 -2.12
N MET A 128 9.92 9.69 -1.24
CA MET A 128 10.34 10.83 -0.43
C MET A 128 11.53 10.48 0.48
N ASN A 129 11.52 9.28 1.08
CA ASN A 129 12.60 8.80 1.93
C ASN A 129 13.91 8.53 1.13
N LEU A 130 13.83 8.07 -0.12
CA LEU A 130 14.99 7.87 -0.99
C LEU A 130 15.62 9.18 -1.51
N ARG A 131 14.86 10.29 -1.54
CA ARG A 131 15.34 11.58 -2.05
C ARG A 131 16.05 12.46 -1.02
N GLU A 132 16.27 11.97 0.19
CA GLU A 132 16.94 12.71 1.29
C GLU A 132 16.41 14.15 1.44
N GLN A 133 15.09 14.34 1.29
CA GLN A 133 14.51 15.68 1.22
C GLN A 133 14.42 16.31 2.63
N LYS A 134 14.97 17.53 2.76
CA LYS A 134 15.04 18.38 3.97
C LYS A 134 13.84 18.29 4.93
N ASP A 135 14.11 18.55 6.22
CA ASP A 135 13.21 18.51 7.39
C ASP A 135 11.77 19.02 7.18
N TRP A 136 11.56 19.98 6.28
CA TRP A 136 10.23 20.54 5.97
C TRP A 136 9.21 19.51 5.45
N PHE A 137 9.67 18.42 4.83
CA PHE A 137 8.81 17.34 4.34
C PHE A 137 8.57 16.21 5.36
N GLN A 138 9.19 16.25 6.55
CA GLN A 138 9.05 15.19 7.55
C GLN A 138 7.62 15.06 8.08
N SER A 139 6.90 16.17 8.26
CA SER A 139 5.50 16.13 8.72
C SER A 139 4.60 15.42 7.69
N LYS A 140 4.75 15.77 6.41
CA LYS A 140 4.01 15.14 5.31
C LYS A 140 4.34 13.66 5.18
N TYR A 141 5.61 13.30 5.30
CA TYR A 141 6.05 11.90 5.30
C TYR A 141 5.37 11.08 6.40
N HIS A 142 5.29 11.59 7.63
CA HIS A 142 4.64 10.87 8.73
C HIS A 142 3.11 10.77 8.57
N LEU A 143 2.47 11.77 7.97
CA LEU A 143 1.05 11.71 7.61
C LEU A 143 0.79 10.65 6.53
N LEU A 144 1.63 10.59 5.50
CA LEU A 144 1.55 9.56 4.45
C LEU A 144 1.70 8.15 5.04
N LEU A 145 2.64 7.95 5.97
CA LEU A 145 2.79 6.66 6.66
C LEU A 145 1.59 6.31 7.54
N LEU A 146 0.96 7.28 8.20
CA LEU A 146 -0.25 7.03 8.98
C LEU A 146 -1.41 6.64 8.06
N GLY A 147 -1.69 7.47 7.04
CA GLY A 147 -2.75 7.23 6.08
C GLY A 147 -2.57 5.88 5.40
N GLY A 148 -1.36 5.61 4.88
CA GLY A 148 -1.01 4.34 4.26
C GLY A 148 -1.27 3.13 5.16
N ARG A 149 -0.89 3.19 6.44
CA ARG A 149 -1.15 2.10 7.41
C ARG A 149 -2.64 1.86 7.64
N LEU A 150 -3.40 2.92 7.92
CA LEU A 150 -4.83 2.82 8.17
C LEU A 150 -5.56 2.30 6.93
N CYS A 151 -5.12 2.75 5.75
CA CYS A 151 -5.64 2.30 4.47
C CYS A 151 -5.35 0.82 4.21
N LEU A 152 -4.13 0.33 4.46
CA LEU A 152 -3.80 -1.09 4.34
C LEU A 152 -4.53 -1.99 5.34
N CYS A 153 -4.95 -1.43 6.48
CA CYS A 153 -5.73 -2.18 7.47
C CYS A 153 -7.11 -2.61 6.97
N SER A 154 -7.59 -2.05 5.85
CA SER A 154 -8.82 -2.49 5.19
C SER A 154 -8.82 -3.98 4.85
N LEU A 155 -7.66 -4.53 4.50
CA LEU A 155 -7.50 -5.95 4.19
C LEU A 155 -8.00 -6.84 5.33
N PHE A 156 -7.63 -6.50 6.57
CA PHE A 156 -7.99 -7.32 7.73
C PHE A 156 -9.47 -7.23 8.05
N ILE A 157 -10.11 -6.10 7.72
CA ILE A 157 -11.56 -5.94 7.87
C ILE A 157 -12.27 -6.85 6.87
N MET A 158 -11.82 -6.88 5.61
CA MET A 158 -12.35 -7.82 4.61
C MET A 158 -12.19 -9.27 5.03
N TRP A 159 -11.01 -9.66 5.51
CA TRP A 159 -10.75 -11.03 5.99
C TRP A 159 -11.61 -11.46 7.18
N MET A 160 -11.96 -10.52 8.07
CA MET A 160 -12.90 -10.81 9.15
C MET A 160 -14.33 -10.97 8.65
N ASP A 161 -14.72 -10.23 7.62
CA ASP A 161 -16.06 -10.29 7.01
C ASP A 161 -16.26 -11.55 6.17
N GLU A 162 -15.20 -12.04 5.52
CA GLU A 162 -15.19 -13.31 4.76
C GLU A 162 -15.51 -14.55 5.62
N GLY A 163 -15.68 -14.42 6.95
CA GLY A 163 -16.22 -15.47 7.82
C GLY A 163 -15.31 -16.69 7.95
N LEU A 164 -14.00 -16.49 7.79
CA LEU A 164 -12.97 -17.53 7.88
C LEU A 164 -12.90 -18.16 9.26
N GLU A 165 -12.19 -19.28 9.37
CA GLU A 165 -11.94 -19.99 10.64
C GLU A 165 -11.69 -19.02 11.81
N THR A 166 -12.27 -19.32 12.97
CA THR A 166 -12.19 -18.45 14.17
C THR A 166 -10.76 -18.06 14.53
N LEU A 167 -9.79 -18.96 14.30
CA LEU A 167 -8.37 -18.69 14.50
C LEU A 167 -7.82 -17.62 13.53
N PHE A 168 -8.16 -17.68 12.25
CA PHE A 168 -7.69 -16.69 11.27
C PHE A 168 -8.33 -15.31 11.49
N SER A 169 -9.57 -15.27 11.96
CA SER A 169 -10.24 -14.03 12.38
C SER A 169 -9.53 -13.37 13.57
N ILE A 170 -9.11 -14.16 14.57
CA ILE A 170 -8.33 -13.66 15.72
C ILE A 170 -6.96 -13.12 15.25
N VAL A 171 -6.29 -13.82 14.35
CA VAL A 171 -5.01 -13.36 13.78
C VAL A 171 -5.19 -12.05 13.01
N SER A 172 -6.23 -11.95 12.19
CA SER A 172 -6.57 -10.75 11.42
C SER A 172 -6.87 -9.55 12.33
N PHE A 173 -7.66 -9.76 13.39
CA PHE A 173 -7.91 -8.73 14.40
C PHE A 173 -6.63 -8.28 15.11
N GLY A 174 -5.75 -9.23 15.46
CA GLY A 174 -4.44 -8.93 16.02
C GLY A 174 -3.59 -8.06 15.09
N LEU A 175 -3.48 -8.44 13.82
CA LEU A 175 -2.74 -7.68 12.80
C LEU A 175 -3.31 -6.27 12.62
N LEU A 176 -4.64 -6.14 12.56
CA LEU A 176 -5.35 -4.87 12.48
C LEU A 176 -4.96 -3.93 13.63
N VAL A 177 -5.05 -4.40 14.87
CA VAL A 177 -4.76 -3.58 16.06
C VAL A 177 -3.28 -3.20 16.10
N PHE A 178 -2.36 -4.14 15.89
CA PHE A 178 -0.94 -3.86 16.00
C PHE A 178 -0.41 -2.94 14.87
N ILE A 179 -0.90 -3.10 13.65
CA ILE A 179 -0.47 -2.27 12.50
C ILE A 179 -1.07 -0.86 12.58
N SER A 180 -2.36 -0.73 12.94
CA SER A 180 -3.02 0.58 13.10
C SER A 180 -2.35 1.43 14.19
N LEU A 181 -2.10 0.85 15.36
CA LEU A 181 -1.36 1.50 16.46
C LEU A 181 0.14 1.67 16.14
N GLY A 182 0.66 0.88 15.19
CA GLY A 182 2.06 0.86 14.79
C GLY A 182 2.98 0.36 15.89
N PHE A 183 2.54 -0.65 16.63
CA PHE A 183 3.38 -1.37 17.59
C PHE A 183 4.18 -2.45 16.86
N ARG A 184 5.51 -2.44 16.99
CA ARG A 184 6.43 -3.32 16.25
C ARG A 184 6.04 -3.43 14.77
N CYS A 185 5.73 -2.29 14.15
CA CYS A 185 5.03 -2.22 12.87
C CYS A 185 5.75 -3.02 11.77
N LYS A 186 7.09 -3.06 11.80
CA LYS A 186 7.89 -3.80 10.82
C LYS A 186 7.71 -5.32 10.91
N LEU A 187 7.56 -5.84 12.13
CA LEU A 187 7.36 -7.27 12.38
C LEU A 187 5.95 -7.67 11.96
N PHE A 188 4.93 -6.91 12.36
CA PHE A 188 3.55 -7.22 12.01
C PHE A 188 3.25 -7.00 10.52
N ALA A 189 3.89 -6.03 9.87
CA ALA A 189 3.79 -5.91 8.41
C ALA A 189 4.41 -7.12 7.68
N PHE A 190 5.49 -7.70 8.21
CA PHE A 190 6.08 -8.92 7.64
C PHE A 190 5.17 -10.13 7.88
N LEU A 191 4.61 -10.25 9.10
CA LEU A 191 3.61 -11.27 9.41
C LEU A 191 2.36 -11.14 8.54
N ALA A 192 1.93 -9.92 8.21
CA ALA A 192 0.82 -9.68 7.30
C ALA A 192 1.11 -10.20 5.88
N VAL A 193 2.34 -10.03 5.38
CA VAL A 193 2.74 -10.65 4.10
C VAL A 193 2.68 -12.17 4.17
N ALA A 194 3.16 -12.77 5.26
CA ALA A 194 3.10 -14.23 5.45
C ALA A 194 1.64 -14.73 5.54
N ALA A 195 0.78 -14.04 6.31
CA ALA A 195 -0.64 -14.35 6.42
C ALA A 195 -1.36 -14.21 5.08
N LEU A 196 -1.00 -13.20 4.29
CA LEU A 196 -1.56 -12.95 2.96
C LEU A 196 -1.18 -14.05 1.97
N LEU A 197 0.08 -14.49 1.97
CA LEU A 197 0.52 -15.62 1.15
C LEU A 197 -0.21 -16.91 1.58
N TYR A 198 -0.35 -17.14 2.88
CA TYR A 198 -1.11 -18.28 3.39
C TYR A 198 -2.57 -18.24 2.92
N HIS A 199 -3.23 -17.10 3.08
CA HIS A 199 -4.63 -16.91 2.73
C HIS A 199 -4.89 -17.02 1.21
N ASP A 200 -4.25 -16.15 0.42
CA ASP A 200 -4.58 -16.00 -1.00
C ASP A 200 -3.96 -17.11 -1.87
N VAL A 201 -2.82 -17.71 -1.47
CA VAL A 201 -2.11 -18.72 -2.29
C VAL A 201 -2.30 -20.15 -1.76
N PHE A 202 -2.00 -20.38 -0.48
CA PHE A 202 -1.95 -21.74 0.07
C PHE A 202 -3.32 -22.28 0.47
N SER A 203 -4.14 -21.51 1.18
CA SER A 203 -5.49 -21.90 1.63
C SER A 203 -6.43 -22.12 0.44
N ASN A 204 -6.30 -21.30 -0.60
CA ASN A 204 -7.04 -21.46 -1.85
C ASN A 204 -6.47 -22.54 -2.79
N HIS A 205 -5.53 -23.40 -2.34
CA HIS A 205 -5.01 -24.54 -3.10
C HIS A 205 -4.52 -24.19 -4.51
N TRP A 206 -3.92 -23.01 -4.72
CA TRP A 206 -3.50 -22.55 -6.05
C TRP A 206 -4.65 -22.41 -7.08
N SER A 207 -5.91 -22.54 -6.67
CA SER A 207 -7.07 -22.39 -7.56
C SER A 207 -7.13 -20.98 -8.16
N MET A 208 -6.63 -19.98 -7.44
CA MET A 208 -6.45 -18.61 -7.95
C MET A 208 -5.43 -18.53 -9.11
N LEU A 209 -4.46 -19.45 -9.17
CA LEU A 209 -3.38 -19.47 -10.17
C LEU A 209 -3.68 -20.41 -11.36
N TRP A 210 -4.43 -21.49 -11.14
CA TRP A 210 -4.66 -22.54 -12.15
C TRP A 210 -6.14 -22.95 -12.33
N GLY A 211 -7.05 -22.42 -11.51
CA GLY A 211 -8.45 -22.85 -11.47
C GLY A 211 -9.42 -22.04 -12.33
N TRP A 212 -8.97 -20.95 -12.95
CA TRP A 212 -9.83 -20.07 -13.77
C TRP A 212 -9.59 -20.33 -15.26
N ASN A 213 -10.68 -20.53 -16.01
CA ASN A 213 -10.64 -20.64 -17.48
C ASN A 213 -10.26 -19.32 -18.16
N ASP A 214 -10.43 -18.18 -17.48
CA ASP A 214 -10.02 -16.87 -17.98
C ASP A 214 -8.62 -16.51 -17.47
N THR A 215 -7.64 -16.61 -18.37
CA THR A 215 -6.24 -16.28 -18.11
C THR A 215 -6.03 -14.80 -17.77
N LEU A 216 -6.89 -13.90 -18.23
CA LEU A 216 -6.72 -12.47 -17.99
C LEU A 216 -7.13 -12.13 -16.55
N LEU A 217 -8.22 -12.76 -16.09
CA LEU A 217 -8.70 -12.63 -14.72
C LEU A 217 -7.70 -13.21 -13.70
N SER A 218 -7.09 -14.36 -13.99
CA SER A 218 -6.06 -14.94 -13.11
C SER A 218 -4.83 -14.05 -12.98
N ILE A 219 -4.39 -13.42 -14.08
CA ILE A 219 -3.30 -12.44 -14.05
C ILE A 219 -3.70 -11.20 -13.23
N GLN A 220 -4.98 -10.79 -13.23
CA GLN A 220 -5.47 -9.64 -12.47
C GLN A 220 -5.48 -9.88 -10.97
N TYR A 221 -5.90 -11.07 -10.58
CA TYR A 221 -5.78 -11.50 -9.19
C TYR A 221 -4.32 -11.57 -8.73
N PHE A 222 -3.41 -12.01 -9.60
CA PHE A 222 -1.98 -12.05 -9.30
C PHE A 222 -1.34 -10.66 -9.19
N SER A 223 -1.71 -9.73 -10.07
CA SER A 223 -1.23 -8.35 -10.00
C SER A 223 -1.77 -7.62 -8.77
N LEU A 224 -3.02 -7.88 -8.38
CA LEU A 224 -3.59 -7.39 -7.11
C LEU A 224 -2.83 -7.96 -5.90
N LEU A 225 -2.53 -9.26 -5.89
CA LEU A 225 -1.72 -9.90 -4.85
C LEU A 225 -0.35 -9.21 -4.71
N PHE A 226 0.34 -8.95 -5.82
CA PHE A 226 1.61 -8.21 -5.80
C PHE A 226 1.46 -6.79 -5.30
N CYS A 227 0.37 -6.08 -5.66
CA CYS A 227 0.08 -4.76 -5.12
C CYS A 227 -0.02 -4.80 -3.58
N LYS A 228 -0.80 -5.74 -3.03
CA LYS A 228 -0.93 -5.93 -1.58
C LYS A 228 0.42 -6.25 -0.92
N ILE A 229 1.17 -7.21 -1.46
CA ILE A 229 2.51 -7.58 -0.98
C ILE A 229 3.44 -6.37 -1.01
N GLY A 230 3.41 -5.60 -2.10
CA GLY A 230 4.17 -4.37 -2.27
C GLY A 230 3.87 -3.35 -1.19
N GLY A 231 2.58 -3.13 -0.89
CA GLY A 231 2.12 -2.26 0.20
C GLY A 231 2.71 -2.65 1.55
N PHE A 232 2.56 -3.90 1.97
CA PHE A 232 3.07 -4.35 3.27
C PHE A 232 4.59 -4.43 3.33
N LEU A 233 5.28 -4.83 2.25
CA LEU A 233 6.75 -4.80 2.18
C LEU A 233 7.31 -3.37 2.23
N MET A 234 6.63 -2.38 1.64
CA MET A 234 7.01 -0.98 1.86
C MET A 234 6.86 -0.61 3.34
N LEU A 235 5.81 -1.09 4.00
CA LEU A 235 5.59 -0.83 5.43
C LEU A 235 6.65 -1.51 6.33
N THR A 236 7.14 -2.70 5.98
CA THR A 236 8.24 -3.36 6.73
C THR A 236 9.53 -2.53 6.66
N GLU A 237 9.81 -1.90 5.52
CA GLU A 237 11.01 -1.09 5.32
C GLU A 237 10.89 0.32 5.92
N LEU A 238 9.75 0.99 5.73
CA LEU A 238 9.51 2.35 6.20
C LEU A 238 9.18 2.42 7.70
N GLY A 239 8.45 1.43 8.21
CA GLY A 239 7.97 1.37 9.60
C GLY A 239 6.78 2.30 9.90
N GLY A 240 6.42 2.42 11.18
CA GLY A 240 5.17 3.07 11.61
C GLY A 240 5.15 4.60 11.61
N GLY A 241 6.29 5.27 11.45
CA GLY A 241 6.37 6.74 11.52
C GLY A 241 6.22 7.32 12.94
N ARG A 242 6.22 8.65 13.07
CA ARG A 242 6.28 9.35 14.37
C ARG A 242 5.03 9.17 15.23
N TRP A 243 3.86 8.96 14.60
CA TRP A 243 2.58 8.80 15.30
C TRP A 243 2.25 7.34 15.62
N SER A 244 3.21 6.43 15.43
CA SER A 244 3.11 5.05 15.91
C SER A 244 3.60 4.92 17.35
N LEU A 245 3.19 3.86 18.05
CA LEU A 245 3.74 3.50 19.36
C LEU A 245 5.26 3.32 19.31
N ASP A 246 5.78 2.73 18.23
CA ASP A 246 7.23 2.61 18.01
C ASP A 246 7.91 3.99 17.91
N GLY A 247 7.27 4.94 17.21
CA GLY A 247 7.76 6.32 17.07
C GLY A 247 7.73 7.11 18.38
N LEU A 248 6.66 6.96 19.17
CA LEU A 248 6.54 7.58 20.49
C LEU A 248 7.60 7.05 21.47
N ARG A 249 7.84 5.73 21.46
CA ARG A 249 8.89 5.11 22.29
C ARG A 249 10.28 5.63 21.93
N LYS A 250 10.60 5.73 20.64
CA LYS A 250 11.89 6.26 20.18
C LYS A 250 12.10 7.72 20.62
N ARG A 251 11.07 8.56 20.46
CA ARG A 251 11.12 9.97 20.90
C ARG A 251 11.34 10.11 22.41
N ASN A 252 10.74 9.23 23.21
CA ASN A 252 10.92 9.24 24.65
C ASN A 252 12.32 8.80 25.06
N GLY A 253 12.91 7.81 24.36
CA GLY A 253 14.31 7.40 24.55
C GLY A 253 15.30 8.53 24.27
N GLU A 254 15.16 9.22 23.12
CA GLU A 254 16.03 10.35 22.75
C GLU A 254 15.93 11.51 23.76
N LYS A 255 14.73 11.82 24.26
CA LYS A 255 14.53 12.81 25.33
C LYS A 255 15.17 12.40 26.66
N TRP A 256 15.16 11.10 26.98
CA TRP A 256 15.79 10.57 28.19
C TRP A 256 17.32 10.63 28.09
N GLU A 257 17.90 10.25 26.95
CA GLU A 257 19.34 10.36 26.69
C GLU A 257 19.83 11.81 26.71
N GLN A 258 19.06 12.74 26.12
CA GLN A 258 19.37 14.17 26.22
C GLN A 258 19.38 14.64 27.68
N LYS A 259 18.35 14.31 28.47
CA LYS A 259 18.31 14.65 29.91
C LYS A 259 19.44 14.00 30.72
N GLY A 260 19.87 12.79 30.34
CA GLY A 260 21.05 12.12 30.91
C GLY A 260 22.34 12.85 30.60
N ASN A 261 22.58 13.22 29.35
CA ASN A 261 23.76 13.97 28.93
C ASN A 261 23.84 15.37 29.56
N TYR A 262 22.71 16.08 29.74
CA TYR A 262 22.70 17.34 30.48
C TYR A 262 23.08 17.19 31.97
N ARG A 263 22.79 16.04 32.60
CA ARG A 263 23.23 15.76 33.97
C ARG A 263 24.73 15.47 34.06
N ILE A 264 25.30 14.79 33.06
CA ILE A 264 26.73 14.44 33.01
C ILE A 264 27.58 15.69 32.73
N ILE A 265 27.12 16.58 31.84
CA ILE A 265 27.84 17.83 31.52
C ILE A 265 27.86 18.77 32.72
N LYS A 266 26.74 18.89 33.47
CA LYS A 266 26.71 19.71 34.70
C LYS A 266 27.64 19.20 35.79
N SER A 267 27.91 17.90 35.87
CA SER A 267 28.88 17.35 36.84
C SER A 267 30.34 17.55 36.42
N GLN A 268 30.62 17.74 35.13
CA GLN A 268 31.98 17.98 34.63
C GLN A 268 32.38 19.45 34.61
N THR A 269 31.43 20.39 34.55
CA THR A 269 31.70 21.83 34.68
C THR A 269 31.70 22.33 36.12
N SER A 270 31.41 21.45 37.09
CA SER A 270 31.42 21.74 38.54
C SER A 270 32.59 21.08 39.28
N ALA A 271 33.62 20.63 38.57
CA ALA A 271 34.89 20.12 39.11
C ALA A 271 36.03 20.99 38.61
#